data_AF-A0A2M8E660-F1
#
_entry.id   AF-A0A2M8E660-F1
#
_cell.length_a   1.000
_cell.length_b   1.000
_cell.length_c   1.000
_cell.angle_alpha   90.00
_cell.angle_beta   90.00
_cell.angle_gamma   90.00
#
_symmetry.space_group_name_H-M   'P 1'
#
loop_
_entity.id
_entity.type
_entity.pdbx_description
1 polymer ?
#
loop_
_entity_poly.entity_id
_entity_poly.type
_entity_poly.pdbx_seq_one_letter_code
_entity_poly.pdbx_strand_id
1 'polypeptide(L)' 'NTPNTPVYRLLRLYREPGGLLVKSVWSDPVTGEYTFDGISVDYRYTVVSYDHTEAFRAVIADRVLPEAIP' A
#
# COMPACT_ATOMS: atom_id res chain seq x y z
N ASN A 1 -17.88 3.36 17.16
CA ASN A 1 -18.41 2.18 16.43
C ASN A 1 -17.63 2.05 15.16
N THR A 2 -16.70 1.10 15.12
CA THR A 2 -16.02 0.76 13.87
C THR A 2 -16.89 -0.25 13.13
N PRO A 3 -17.28 -0.01 11.88
CA PRO A 3 -17.99 -1.03 11.10
C PRO A 3 -17.09 -2.26 10.95
N ASN A 4 -17.63 -3.45 11.22
CA ASN A 4 -16.93 -4.73 11.01
C ASN A 4 -17.04 -5.20 9.55
N THR A 5 -17.32 -4.28 8.63
CA THR A 5 -17.45 -4.54 7.20
C THR A 5 -16.06 -4.45 6.57
N PRO A 6 -15.68 -5.38 5.68
CA PRO A 6 -14.47 -5.24 4.89
C PRO A 6 -14.46 -3.89 4.15
N VAL A 7 -13.40 -3.10 4.34
CA VAL A 7 -13.19 -1.82 3.66
C VAL A 7 -11.92 -1.92 2.84
N TYR A 8 -12.01 -1.70 1.53
CA TYR A 8 -10.85 -1.57 0.67
C TYR A 8 -10.14 -0.24 0.90
N ARG A 9 -8.81 -0.24 0.88
CA ARG A 9 -7.98 0.92 1.21
C ARG A 9 -7.21 1.40 -0.02
N LEU A 10 -7.00 2.71 -0.12
CA LEU A 10 -6.13 3.27 -1.14
C LEU A 10 -4.69 3.17 -0.64
N LEU A 11 -3.88 2.36 -1.31
CA LEU A 11 -2.47 2.21 -1.00
C LEU A 11 -1.63 3.04 -1.95
N ARG A 12 -0.62 3.72 -1.40
CA ARG A 12 0.38 4.46 -2.15
C ARG A 12 1.76 3.89 -1.87
N LEU A 13 2.48 3.57 -2.94
CA LEU A 13 3.84 3.06 -2.88
C LEU A 13 4.81 4.20 -3.15
N TYR A 14 5.65 4.51 -2.17
CA TYR A 14 6.71 5.51 -2.27
C TYR A 14 8.06 4.81 -2.33
N ARG A 15 8.89 5.17 -3.31
CA ARG A 15 10.30 4.77 -3.32
C ARG A 15 11.03 5.55 -2.24
N GLU A 16 11.72 4.87 -1.34
CA GLU A 16 12.40 5.52 -0.21
C GLU A 16 13.47 6.51 -0.67
N PRO A 17 14.36 6.17 -1.62
CA PRO A 17 15.22 7.18 -2.25
C PRO A 17 14.40 8.29 -2.90
N GLY A 18 14.50 9.49 -2.35
CA GLY A 18 13.82 10.69 -2.86
C GLY A 18 12.33 10.78 -2.55
N GLY A 19 11.72 9.77 -1.91
CA GLY A 19 10.32 9.79 -1.51
C GLY A 19 9.31 9.88 -2.67
N LEU A 20 9.69 9.40 -3.85
CA LEU A 20 8.84 9.50 -5.04
C LEU A 20 7.62 8.59 -4.93
N LEU A 21 6.42 9.11 -5.17
CA LEU A 21 5.22 8.30 -5.37
C LEU A 21 5.36 7.51 -6.69
N VAL A 22 5.43 6.19 -6.59
CA VAL A 22 5.62 5.29 -7.74
C VAL A 22 4.29 4.77 -8.26
N LYS A 23 3.39 4.33 -7.37
CA LYS A 23 2.12 3.71 -7.77
C LYS A 23 1.04 3.91 -6.71
N SER A 24 -0.22 3.81 -7.12
CA SER A 24 -1.38 3.75 -6.23
C SER A 24 -2.29 2.59 -6.65
N VAL A 25 -2.79 1.82 -5.69
CA VAL A 25 -3.72 0.71 -5.93
C VAL A 25 -4.79 0.69 -4.85
N TRP A 26 -5.92 0.07 -5.13
CA TRP A 26 -6.89 -0.29 -4.10
C TRP A 26 -6.62 -1.72 -3.64
N SER A 27 -6.76 -2.00 -2.34
CA SER A 27 -6.77 -3.38 -1.85
C SER A 27 -8.02 -4.11 -2.33
N ASP A 28 -7.98 -5.44 -2.29
CA ASP A 28 -9.16 -6.27 -2.44
C ASP A 28 -10.22 -5.89 -1.37
N PRO A 29 -11.49 -5.73 -1.76
CA PRO A 29 -12.55 -5.31 -0.86
C PRO A 29 -12.99 -6.35 0.14
N VAL A 30 -12.61 -7.63 -0.02
CA VAL A 30 -12.99 -8.74 0.86
C VAL A 30 -11.80 -9.21 1.71
N THR A 31 -10.65 -9.47 1.08
CA THR A 31 -9.45 -10.02 1.74
C THR A 31 -8.50 -8.95 2.24
N GLY A 32 -8.54 -7.74 1.66
CA GLY A 32 -7.58 -6.68 1.94
C GLY A 32 -6.19 -6.89 1.31
N GLU A 33 -6.02 -7.92 0.48
CA GLU A 33 -4.78 -8.17 -0.24
C GLU A 33 -4.50 -7.09 -1.29
N TYR A 34 -3.23 -6.88 -1.62
CA TYR A 34 -2.81 -5.91 -2.64
C TYR A 34 -1.45 -6.29 -3.22
N THR A 35 -1.19 -5.84 -4.45
CA THR A 35 0.09 -6.05 -5.13
C THR A 35 0.48 -4.81 -5.93
N PHE A 36 1.79 -4.54 -5.99
CA PHE A 36 2.37 -3.50 -6.82
C PHE A 36 3.27 -4.11 -7.90
N ASP A 37 2.71 -4.44 -9.06
CA ASP A 37 3.49 -5.02 -10.16
C ASP A 37 4.26 -3.96 -10.96
N GLY A 38 5.33 -4.41 -11.63
CA GLY A 38 6.12 -3.59 -12.55
C GLY A 38 6.97 -2.53 -11.86
N ILE A 39 7.42 -2.80 -10.63
CA ILE A 39 8.32 -1.93 -9.86
C ILE A 39 9.75 -2.48 -9.90
N SER A 40 10.74 -1.60 -9.73
CA SER A 40 12.15 -2.01 -9.65
C SER A 40 12.41 -2.75 -8.34
N VAL A 41 13.19 -3.83 -8.43
CA VAL A 41 13.60 -4.61 -7.26
C VAL A 41 14.81 -4.02 -6.52
N ASP A 42 15.43 -2.98 -7.06
CA ASP A 42 16.67 -2.39 -6.54
C ASP A 42 16.44 -1.39 -5.40
N TYR A 43 15.18 -1.09 -5.09
CA TYR A 43 14.81 -0.07 -4.12
C TYR A 43 13.99 -0.62 -2.97
N ARG A 44 14.13 0.03 -1.81
CA ARG A 44 13.18 -0.07 -0.71
C ARG A 44 12.01 0.87 -0.93
N TYR A 45 10.88 0.49 -0.38
CA TYR A 45 9.65 1.24 -0.49
C TYR A 45 8.97 1.46 0.86
N THR A 46 8.20 2.53 0.93
CA THR A 46 7.20 2.77 1.96
C THR A 46 5.81 2.63 1.35
N VAL A 47 4.97 1.79 1.95
CA VAL A 47 3.55 1.69 1.62
C VAL A 47 2.76 2.51 2.64
N VAL A 48 1.92 3.42 2.13
CA VAL A 48 0.95 4.16 2.97
C VAL A 48 -0.45 3.73 2.58
N SER A 49 -1.19 3.19 3.54
CA SER A 49 -2.58 2.78 3.38
C SER A 49 -3.50 3.87 3.93
N TYR A 50 -4.36 4.42 3.08
CA TYR A 50 -5.39 5.38 3.45
C TYR A 50 -6.76 4.69 3.53
N ASP A 51 -7.43 4.89 4.66
CA ASP A 51 -8.84 4.57 4.79
C ASP A 51 -9.67 5.68 4.14
N HIS A 52 -10.31 5.36 3.02
CA HIS A 52 -11.11 6.31 2.25
C HIS A 52 -12.43 6.68 2.93
N THR A 53 -12.81 5.94 3.98
CA THR A 53 -14.00 6.23 4.80
C THR A 53 -13.71 7.18 5.96
N GLU A 54 -12.43 7.53 6.16
CA GLU A 54 -11.94 8.40 7.24
C GLU A 54 -12.24 7.89 8.66
N ALA A 55 -12.63 6.62 8.81
CA ALA A 55 -12.85 5.98 10.11
C ALA A 55 -11.53 5.72 10.84
N PHE A 56 -10.43 5.57 10.09
CA PHE A 56 -9.10 5.29 10.62
C PHE A 56 -8.03 6.20 10.06
N ARG A 57 -6.96 6.36 10.84
CA ARG A 57 -5.73 7.03 10.38
C ARG A 57 -4.97 6.14 9.40
N ALA A 58 -4.14 6.78 8.59
CA ALA A 58 -3.26 6.07 7.66
C ALA A 58 -2.27 5.16 8.41
N VAL A 59 -1.97 4.02 7.80
CA VAL A 59 -0.98 3.04 8.30
C VAL A 59 0.21 3.03 7.34
N ILE A 60 1.41 2.97 7.90
CA ILE A 60 2.67 3.01 7.16
C ILE A 60 3.43 1.70 7.38
N ALA A 61 3.90 1.10 6.29
CA ALA A 61 4.91 0.05 6.31
C ALA A 61 6.14 0.56 5.56
N ASP A 62 7.25 0.79 6.27
CA ASP A 62 8.52 1.23 5.69
C ASP A 62 9.51 0.06 5.52
N ARG A 63 10.62 0.33 4.82
CA ARG A 63 11.68 -0.63 4.49
C ARG A 63 11.20 -1.90 3.79
N VAL A 64 10.09 -1.81 3.05
CA VAL A 64 9.54 -2.93 2.29
C VAL A 64 10.47 -3.25 1.14
N LEU A 65 10.87 -4.52 1.05
CA LEU A 65 11.63 -5.05 -0.08
C LEU A 65 10.66 -5.70 -1.07
N PRO A 66 10.74 -5.35 -2.36
CA PRO A 66 9.99 -6.04 -3.40
C PRO A 66 10.57 -7.45 -3.63
N GLU A 67 9.71 -8.38 -4.04
CA GLU A 67 10.11 -9.72 -4.43
C GLU A 67 10.17 -9.83 -5.95
N ALA A 68 11.22 -10.48 -6.47
CA ALA A 68 11.29 -10.82 -7.89
C ALA A 68 10.41 -12.05 -8.14
N ILE A 69 9.37 -11.89 -8.94
CA ILE A 69 8.52 -13.01 -9.38
C ILE A 69 9.16 -13.62 -10.64
N PRO A 70 9.40 -14.95 -10.67
CA PRO A 70 9.97 -15.67 -11.82
C PRO A 70 9.15 -15.57 -13.12
#